data_AF-A0A7V0W0Q8-F1
#
_entry.id   AF-A0A7V0W0Q8-F1
#
_cell.length_a   1.000
_cell.length_b   1.000
_cell.length_c   1.000
_cell.angle_alpha   90.00
_cell.angle_beta   90.00
_cell.angle_gamma   90.00
#
_symmetry.space_group_name_H-M   'P 1'
#
loop_
_entity.id
_entity.type
_entity.pdbx_description
1 polymer ?
#
loop_
_entity_poly.entity_id
_entity_poly.type
_entity_poly.pdbx_seq_one_letter_code
_entity_poly.pdbx_strand_id
1 'polypeptide(L)' 'MKINKKLLWDYDISDENLDKDDVYMLYVSRVLNNGTISEVREIPIEFIEKHLNDLHLSSRVRKFWEWHIRNRS' A
#
# COMPACT_ATOMS: atom_id res chain seq x y z
N MET A 1 -9.22 10.05 1.79
CA MET A 1 -7.99 9.52 2.43
C MET A 1 -6.97 10.65 2.55
N LYS A 2 -6.40 10.88 3.73
CA LYS A 2 -5.37 11.91 3.91
C LYS A 2 -4.01 11.27 3.62
N ILE A 3 -3.43 11.55 2.46
CA ILE A 3 -2.14 10.98 2.06
C ILE A 3 -1.04 11.49 2.99
N ASN A 4 -0.34 10.57 3.67
CA ASN A 4 0.84 10.91 4.44
C ASN A 4 2.04 11.13 3.52
N LYS A 5 2.33 12.40 3.21
CA LYS A 5 3.44 12.81 2.35
C LYS A 5 4.82 12.35 2.85
N LYS A 6 4.99 12.07 4.15
CA LYS A 6 6.25 11.51 4.67
C LYS A 6 6.56 10.14 4.12
N LEU A 7 5.54 9.40 3.67
CA LEU A 7 5.74 8.12 3.00
C LEU A 7 6.11 8.30 1.52
N LEU A 8 6.08 9.51 0.96
CA LEU A 8 6.38 9.81 -0.45
C LEU A 8 7.66 10.67 -0.59
N TRP A 9 8.59 10.57 0.36
CA TRP A 9 9.71 11.50 0.54
C TRP A 9 10.78 11.48 -0.57
N ASP A 10 10.93 10.37 -1.26
CA ASP A 10 11.83 10.12 -2.41
C ASP A 10 11.11 10.21 -3.76
N TYR A 11 9.82 10.52 -3.75
CA TYR A 11 9.01 10.60 -4.94
C TYR A 11 8.85 12.07 -5.33
N ASP A 12 9.58 12.48 -6.37
CA ASP A 12 9.39 13.81 -6.97
C ASP A 12 8.06 13.77 -7.73
N ILE A 13 7.00 14.29 -7.11
CA ILE A 13 5.67 14.38 -7.73
C ILE A 13 5.77 15.49 -8.80
N SER A 14 6.40 15.21 -9.93
CA SER A 14 6.17 16.00 -11.13
C SER A 14 4.81 15.59 -11.68
N ASP A 15 3.80 16.42 -11.41
CA ASP A 15 2.35 16.19 -11.64
C ASP A 15 1.95 15.77 -13.08
N GLU A 16 2.87 15.74 -14.05
CA GLU A 16 2.53 15.76 -15.48
C GLU A 16 2.42 14.39 -16.16
N ASN A 17 2.83 13.27 -15.53
CA ASN A 17 2.78 11.94 -16.17
C ASN A 17 2.35 10.78 -15.27
N LEU A 18 1.80 11.09 -14.09
CA LEU A 18 1.47 10.05 -13.13
C LEU A 18 0.01 9.67 -13.22
N ASP A 19 -0.24 8.44 -13.69
CA ASP A 19 -1.55 7.83 -13.51
C ASP A 19 -1.84 7.78 -12.01
N LYS A 20 -3.04 8.23 -11.64
CA LYS A 20 -3.48 8.31 -10.24
C LYS A 20 -3.43 6.92 -9.59
N ASP A 21 -3.61 5.87 -10.40
CA ASP A 21 -3.61 4.49 -9.96
C ASP A 21 -2.21 4.02 -9.57
N ASP A 22 -1.16 4.39 -10.31
CA ASP A 22 0.23 4.04 -10.00
C ASP A 22 0.72 4.71 -8.71
N VAL A 23 0.35 5.98 -8.51
CA VAL A 23 0.66 6.72 -7.26
C VAL A 23 -0.06 6.08 -6.08
N TYR A 24 -1.30 5.64 -6.28
CA TYR A 24 -2.05 4.97 -5.22
C TYR A 24 -1.44 3.62 -4.86
N MET A 25 -1.03 2.81 -5.85
CA MET A 25 -0.33 1.55 -5.65
C MET A 25 0.99 1.72 -4.90
N LEU A 26 1.78 2.75 -5.27
CA LEU A 26 3.01 3.10 -4.56
C LEU A 26 2.71 3.49 -3.10
N TYR A 27 1.72 4.35 -2.89
CA TYR A 27 1.34 4.80 -1.55
C TYR A 27 0.91 3.63 -0.67
N VAL A 28 0.02 2.76 -1.17
CA VAL A 28 -0.45 1.57 -0.46
C VAL A 28 0.74 0.66 -0.12
N SER A 29 1.63 0.40 -1.07
CA SER A 29 2.84 -0.40 -0.85
C SER A 29 3.67 0.13 0.32
N ARG A 30 3.78 1.46 0.46
CA ARG A 30 4.56 2.09 1.52
C ARG A 30 3.85 2.11 2.86
N VAL A 31 2.53 2.34 2.87
CA VAL A 31 1.72 2.25 4.08
C VAL A 31 1.77 0.83 4.66
N LEU A 32 1.66 -0.19 3.82
CA LEU A 32 1.69 -1.58 4.30
C LEU A 32 3.07 -2.01 4.84
N ASN A 33 4.16 -1.44 4.33
CA ASN A 33 5.50 -1.73 4.84
C ASN A 33 5.87 -0.92 6.10
N ASN A 34 5.55 0.38 6.11
CA ASN A 34 6.14 1.34 7.02
C ASN A 34 5.12 2.28 7.70
N GLY A 35 3.84 2.16 7.34
CA GLY A 35 2.77 2.98 7.90
C GLY A 35 2.38 2.54 9.30
N THR A 36 1.57 3.39 9.93
CA THR A 36 0.96 3.11 11.23
C THR A 36 -0.24 2.17 11.09
N ILE A 37 -0.63 1.52 12.20
CA ILE A 37 -1.85 0.70 12.25
C ILE A 37 -3.09 1.51 11.83
N SER A 38 -3.15 2.80 12.16
CA SER A 38 -4.27 3.66 11.76
C SER A 38 -4.35 3.81 10.24
N GLU A 39 -3.22 4.06 9.58
CA GLU A 39 -3.16 4.22 8.11
C GLU A 39 -3.44 2.89 7.40
N VAL A 40 -2.94 1.78 7.93
CA VAL A 40 -3.22 0.44 7.38
C VAL A 40 -4.72 0.13 7.44
N ARG A 41 -5.42 0.54 8.51
CA ARG A 41 -6.87 0.35 8.65
C ARG A 41 -7.72 1.18 7.69
N GLU A 42 -7.17 2.25 7.11
CA GLU A 42 -7.87 3.04 6.11
C GLU A 42 -7.87 2.37 4.73
N ILE A 43 -7.00 1.37 4.50
CA ILE A 43 -6.93 0.65 3.23
C ILE A 43 -7.96 -0.47 3.23
N PRO A 44 -8.89 -0.51 2.25
CA PRO A 44 -9.82 -1.61 2.11
C PRO A 44 -9.07 -2.93 1.93
N ILE A 45 -9.45 -3.93 2.71
CA ILE A 45 -8.83 -5.25 2.65
C ILE A 45 -9.04 -5.92 1.28
N GLU A 46 -10.17 -5.64 0.62
CA GLU A 46 -10.47 -6.09 -0.75
C GLU A 46 -9.48 -5.52 -1.77
N PHE A 47 -9.00 -4.29 -1.53
CA PHE A 47 -7.95 -3.69 -2.35
C PHE A 47 -6.62 -4.43 -2.17
N ILE A 48 -6.24 -4.71 -0.91
CA ILE A 48 -5.01 -5.45 -0.60
C ILE A 48 -5.06 -6.83 -1.23
N GLU A 49 -6.19 -7.53 -1.12
CA GLU A 49 -6.37 -8.87 -1.70
C GLU A 49 -6.27 -8.85 -3.22
N LYS A 50 -6.97 -7.93 -3.88
CA LYS A 50 -6.96 -7.82 -5.35
C LYS A 50 -5.58 -7.49 -5.92
N HIS A 51 -4.82 -6.65 -5.22
CA HIS A 51 -3.58 -6.07 -5.71
C HIS A 51 -2.32 -6.63 -5.04
N LEU A 52 -2.44 -7.67 -4.20
CA LEU A 52 -1.33 -8.16 -3.38
C LEU A 52 -0.08 -8.50 -4.20
N ASN A 53 -0.25 -9.07 -5.39
CA ASN A 53 0.85 -9.45 -6.27
C ASN A 53 1.57 -8.24 -6.88
N ASP A 54 0.85 -7.15 -7.09
CA ASP A 54 1.36 -5.93 -7.72
C ASP A 54 1.97 -4.96 -6.71
N LEU A 55 1.65 -5.11 -5.42
CA LEU A 55 2.19 -4.27 -4.36
C LEU A 55 3.68 -4.55 -4.08
N HIS A 56 4.47 -3.48 -3.99
CA HIS A 56 5.90 -3.56 -3.68
C HIS A 56 6.12 -3.76 -2.18
N LEU A 57 5.90 -4.99 -1.71
CA LEU A 57 5.99 -5.38 -0.30
C LEU A 57 7.30 -6.10 0.01
N SER A 58 7.86 -5.84 1.19
CA SER A 58 8.92 -6.68 1.74
C SER A 58 8.42 -8.11 1.94
N SER A 59 9.32 -9.10 1.83
CA SER A 59 8.92 -10.52 1.91
C SER A 59 8.19 -10.88 3.21
N ARG A 60 8.54 -10.21 4.32
CA ARG A 60 7.88 -10.42 5.62
C ARG A 60 6.44 -9.89 5.61
N VAL A 61 6.24 -8.69 5.08
CA VAL A 61 4.92 -8.04 5.02
C VAL A 61 4.01 -8.77 4.04
N ARG A 62 4.54 -9.18 2.88
CA ARG A 62 3.82 -10.02 1.91
C ARG A 62 3.30 -11.31 2.56
N LYS A 63 4.18 -12.07 3.22
CA LYS A 63 3.80 -13.31 3.91
C LYS A 63 2.74 -13.10 4.98
N PHE A 64 2.80 -11.98 5.71
CA PHE A 64 1.77 -11.63 6.68
C PHE A 64 0.40 -11.46 6.00
N TRP A 65 0.32 -10.70 4.91
CA TRP A 65 -0.94 -10.46 4.21
C TRP A 65 -1.49 -11.72 3.53
N GLU A 66 -0.64 -12.53 2.91
CA GLU A 66 -1.01 -13.84 2.36
C GLU A 66 -1.62 -14.75 3.44
N TRP A 67 -0.96 -14.84 4.60
CA TRP A 67 -1.50 -15.58 5.74
C TRP A 67 -2.82 -14.97 6.24
N HIS A 68 -2.89 -13.65 6.41
CA HIS A 68 -4.05 -12.98 6.97
C HIS A 68 -5.29 -13.19 6.09
N ILE A 69 -5.16 -13.03 4.77
CA ILE A 69 -6.23 -13.24 3.81
C ILE A 69 -6.73 -14.69 3.84
N ARG A 70 -5.81 -15.66 3.84
CA ARG A 70 -6.16 -17.09 3.88
C ARG A 70 -6.91 -17.52 5.14
N ASN A 71 -6.68 -16.85 6.27
CA ASN A 71 -7.29 -17.19 7.57
C ASN A 71 -8.47 -16.28 7.95
N ARG A 72 -8.93 -15.41 7.04
CA ARG A 72 -10.07 -14.53 7.27
C ARG A 72 -11.43 -15.22 7.01
N SER A 73 -11.42 -16.48 6.56
CA SER A 73 -12.60 -17.33 6.32
C SER A 73 -13.30 -17.76 7.61
#